data_AF-A0AAD7KNW1-F1
#
_entry.id   AF-A0AAD7KNW1-F1
#
_cell.length_a   1.000
_cell.length_b   1.000
_cell.length_c   1.000
_cell.angle_alpha   90.00
_cell.angle_beta   90.00
_cell.angle_gamma   90.00
#
_symmetry.space_group_name_H-M   'P 1'
#
loop_
_entity.id
_entity.type
_entity.pdbx_description
1 polymer ?
#
loop_
_entity_poly.entity_id
_entity_poly.type
_entity_poly.pdbx_seq_one_letter_code
_entity_poly.pdbx_strand_id
1 'polypeptide(L)'
;MVTLVVATTTDPASINPENDVFAMSGWLPGHSFQEDTKSLVNEGVSVLLHGKSIVVEDDLDKWWEELTGVVVDEVIFLCKHATVSNKHTLTIHPIGKTLSI
;
A
#
# COMPACT_ATOMS: atom_id res chain seq x y z
N MET A 1 10.37 -9.65 8.52
CA MET A 1 10.30 -8.23 8.84
C MET A 1 10.40 -7.49 7.52
N VAL A 2 9.26 -6.93 7.12
CA VAL A 2 9.06 -6.27 5.82
C VAL A 2 8.19 -5.03 6.03
N THR A 3 8.51 -3.96 5.32
CA THR A 3 7.62 -2.80 5.18
C THR A 3 6.73 -2.99 3.96
N LEU A 4 5.41 -2.94 4.16
CA LEU A 4 4.45 -2.97 3.07
C LEU A 4 4.10 -1.55 2.63
N VAL A 5 4.27 -1.26 1.35
CA VAL A 5 3.77 -0.04 0.72
C VAL A 5 2.58 -0.42 -0.14
N VAL A 6 1.40 0.12 0.17
CA VAL A 6 0.14 -0.31 -0.43
C VAL A 6 -0.39 0.77 -1.36
N ALA A 7 -0.61 0.40 -2.60
CA ALA A 7 -1.23 1.21 -3.65
C ALA A 7 -2.48 0.50 -4.17
N THR A 8 -3.44 1.27 -4.68
CA THR A 8 -4.65 0.70 -5.30
C THR A 8 -4.89 1.25 -6.68
N THR A 9 -5.50 0.43 -7.54
CA THR A 9 -5.85 0.85 -8.91
C THR A 9 -7.07 1.78 -8.94
N THR A 10 -7.73 1.98 -7.80
CA THR A 10 -8.93 2.83 -7.66
C THR A 10 -8.61 4.27 -7.24
N ASP A 11 -7.36 4.55 -6.86
CA ASP A 11 -6.91 5.87 -6.42
C ASP A 11 -5.77 6.41 -7.30
N PRO A 12 -6.00 7.48 -8.07
CA PRO A 12 -4.97 8.08 -8.91
C PRO A 12 -3.70 8.53 -8.16
N ALA A 13 -3.83 8.89 -6.88
CA ALA A 13 -2.67 9.27 -6.07
C ALA A 13 -1.81 8.06 -5.65
N SER A 14 -2.32 6.84 -5.77
CA SER A 14 -1.58 5.59 -5.54
C SER A 14 -0.86 5.11 -6.79
N ILE A 15 -1.47 5.30 -7.97
CA ILE A 15 -0.97 4.78 -9.25
C ILE A 15 0.32 5.49 -9.68
N ASN A 16 0.41 6.82 -9.50
CA ASN A 16 1.59 7.56 -9.97
C ASN A 16 2.87 7.15 -9.23
N PRO A 17 2.92 7.12 -7.88
CA PRO A 17 4.11 6.67 -7.18
C PRO A 17 4.41 5.17 -7.41
N GLU A 18 3.39 4.33 -7.61
CA GLU A 18 3.60 2.93 -7.95
C GLU A 18 4.32 2.79 -9.30
N ASN A 19 3.86 3.47 -10.36
CA ASN A 19 4.55 3.43 -11.65
C ASN A 19 6.00 3.90 -11.56
N ASP A 20 6.27 4.94 -10.76
CA ASP A 20 7.63 5.43 -10.53
C ASP A 20 8.49 4.34 -9.88
N VAL A 21 7.96 3.65 -8.86
CA VAL A 21 8.64 2.51 -8.20
C VAL A 21 8.87 1.37 -9.18
N PHE A 22 7.89 1.03 -10.02
CA PHE A 22 8.00 -0.01 -11.04
C PHE A 22 9.05 0.30 -12.12
N ALA A 23 9.31 1.58 -12.38
CA ALA A 23 10.33 2.02 -13.32
C ALA A 23 11.74 2.08 -12.72
N MET A 24 11.88 2.01 -11.40
CA MET A 24 13.18 2.07 -10.72
C MET A 24 13.95 0.75 -10.82
N SER A 25 15.25 0.84 -11.12
CA SER A 25 16.15 -0.32 -11.05
C SER A 25 16.27 -0.85 -9.63
N GLY A 26 16.34 -2.17 -9.47
CA GLY A 26 16.51 -2.83 -8.16
C GLY A 26 15.23 -3.42 -7.59
N TRP A 27 14.07 -3.06 -8.15
CA TRP A 27 12.82 -3.71 -7.81
C TRP A 27 12.63 -4.98 -8.63
N LEU A 28 12.27 -6.07 -7.95
CA LEU A 28 12.03 -7.37 -8.55
C LEU A 28 10.56 -7.74 -8.39
N PRO A 29 9.97 -8.53 -9.32
CA PRO A 29 8.66 -9.11 -9.11
C PRO A 29 8.60 -9.87 -7.77
N GLY A 30 7.62 -9.52 -6.94
CA GLY A 30 7.37 -10.20 -5.68
C GLY A 30 6.49 -11.44 -5.86
N HIS A 31 5.80 -11.82 -4.78
CA HIS A 31 4.86 -12.94 -4.83
C HIS A 31 3.70 -12.63 -5.80
N SER A 32 3.32 -13.64 -6.58
CA SER A 32 2.11 -13.59 -7.39
C SER A 32 0.92 -13.95 -6.51
N PHE A 33 -0.06 -13.07 -6.44
CA PHE A 33 -1.28 -13.25 -5.67
C PHE A 33 -2.44 -13.67 -6.58
N GLN A 34 -3.65 -13.86 -6.02
CA GLN A 34 -4.87 -14.07 -6.79
C GLN A 34 -5.08 -12.94 -7.82
N GLU A 35 -5.92 -13.20 -8.83
CA GLU A 35 -6.18 -12.27 -9.95
C GLU A 35 -6.39 -10.83 -9.44
N ASP A 36 -5.69 -9.88 -10.07
CA ASP A 36 -5.67 -8.43 -9.78
C ASP A 36 -4.79 -7.91 -8.64
N THR A 37 -3.87 -8.71 -8.09
CA THR A 37 -2.87 -8.22 -7.12
C THR A 37 -1.43 -8.46 -7.57
N LYS A 38 -0.63 -7.39 -7.64
CA LYS A 38 0.79 -7.41 -8.04
C LYS A 38 1.66 -6.99 -6.87
N SER A 39 2.89 -7.50 -6.82
CA SER A 39 3.89 -6.97 -5.90
C SER A 39 5.26 -6.79 -6.52
N LEU A 40 6.00 -5.81 -6.01
CA LEU A 40 7.43 -5.66 -6.22
C LEU A 40 8.15 -5.67 -4.88
N VAL A 41 9.35 -6.24 -4.87
CA VAL A 41 10.18 -6.33 -3.68
C VAL A 41 11.54 -5.69 -3.93
N ASN A 42 12.04 -5.00 -2.90
CA ASN A 42 13.38 -4.46 -2.85
C ASN A 42 13.81 -4.32 -1.39
N GLU A 43 14.90 -4.98 -1.01
CA GLU A 43 15.57 -4.88 0.30
C GLU A 43 14.65 -4.63 1.52
N GLY A 44 13.81 -5.61 1.86
CA GLY A 44 12.94 -5.52 3.05
C GLY A 44 11.71 -4.61 2.88
N VAL A 45 11.47 -4.08 1.68
CA VAL A 45 10.25 -3.38 1.29
C VAL A 45 9.51 -4.19 0.24
N SER A 46 8.19 -4.26 0.38
CA SER A 46 7.31 -4.82 -0.63
C SER A 46 6.21 -3.83 -0.99
N VAL A 47 6.14 -3.46 -2.27
CA VAL A 47 5.03 -2.68 -2.81
C VAL A 47 3.94 -3.62 -3.26
N LEU A 48 2.73 -3.41 -2.76
CA LEU A 48 1.52 -4.15 -3.11
C LEU A 48 0.58 -3.26 -3.91
N LEU A 49 0.17 -3.71 -5.08
CA LEU A 49 -0.87 -3.08 -5.89
C LEU A 49 -2.08 -4.01 -5.97
N HIS A 50 -3.25 -3.56 -5.54
CA HIS A 50 -4.49 -4.33 -5.64
C HIS A 50 -5.70 -3.49 -6.11
N GLY A 51 -6.76 -4.19 -6.52
CA GLY A 51 -8.00 -3.55 -7.00
C GLY A 51 -8.94 -3.00 -5.92
N LYS A 52 -8.80 -3.44 -4.67
CA LYS A 52 -9.67 -3.01 -3.57
C LYS A 52 -9.34 -1.60 -3.08
N SER A 53 -10.29 -0.96 -2.39
CA SER A 53 -10.09 0.36 -1.77
C SER A 53 -9.37 0.24 -0.44
N ILE A 54 -8.43 1.15 -0.16
CA ILE A 54 -7.65 1.22 1.09
C ILE A 54 -8.54 1.29 2.33
N VAL A 55 -9.73 1.89 2.22
CA VAL A 55 -10.63 2.12 3.37
C VAL A 55 -11.29 0.82 3.88
N VAL A 56 -11.31 -0.24 3.08
CA VAL A 56 -12.00 -1.50 3.41
C VAL A 56 -11.05 -2.69 3.57
N GLU A 57 -9.74 -2.45 3.52
CA GLU A 57 -8.72 -3.49 3.63
C GLU A 57 -8.35 -3.72 5.10
N ASP A 58 -9.23 -4.41 5.82
CA ASP A 58 -8.94 -4.88 7.19
C ASP A 58 -7.98 -6.08 7.15
N ASP A 59 -7.13 -6.21 8.18
CA ASP A 59 -6.21 -7.35 8.40
C ASP A 59 -5.24 -7.67 7.25
N LEU A 60 -4.87 -6.65 6.45
CA LEU A 60 -3.96 -6.80 5.31
C LEU A 60 -2.58 -7.37 5.70
N ASP A 61 -2.06 -6.94 6.84
CA ASP A 61 -0.83 -7.43 7.44
C ASP A 61 -0.91 -8.94 7.71
N LYS A 62 -1.96 -9.40 8.38
CA LYS A 62 -2.16 -10.83 8.68
C LYS A 62 -2.27 -11.66 7.40
N TRP A 63 -3.06 -11.19 6.44
CA TRP A 63 -3.20 -11.85 5.14
C TRP A 63 -1.84 -11.99 4.43
N TRP A 64 -1.00 -10.96 4.48
CA TRP A 64 0.34 -11.01 3.90
C TRP A 64 1.25 -12.00 4.63
N GLU A 65 1.26 -11.97 5.96
CA GLU A 65 2.07 -12.86 6.80
C GLU A 65 1.69 -14.33 6.59
N GLU A 66 0.40 -14.64 6.56
CA GLU A 66 -0.11 -16.00 6.33
C GLU A 66 0.29 -16.54 4.96
N LEU A 67 0.29 -15.70 3.93
CA LEU A 67 0.63 -16.11 2.57
C LEU A 67 2.12 -16.24 2.32
N THR A 68 2.92 -15.32 2.88
CA THR A 68 4.35 -15.23 2.56
C THR A 68 5.25 -15.85 3.63
N GLY A 69 4.72 -16.05 4.84
CA GLY A 69 5.50 -16.41 6.02
C GLY A 69 6.41 -15.29 6.53
N VAL A 70 6.32 -14.08 5.97
CA VAL A 70 7.18 -12.94 6.31
C VAL A 70 6.42 -11.97 7.20
N VAL A 71 6.92 -11.80 8.43
CA VAL A 71 6.39 -10.82 9.41
C VAL A 71 6.43 -9.40 8.85
N VAL A 72 5.33 -8.67 9.01
CA VAL A 72 5.14 -7.27 8.60
C VAL A 72 5.48 -6.34 9.77
N ASP A 73 6.32 -5.35 9.52
CA ASP A 73 6.75 -4.37 10.52
C ASP A 73 5.90 -3.09 10.48
N GLU A 74 5.55 -2.68 9.26
CA GLU A 74 4.86 -1.43 8.99
C GLU A 74 4.04 -1.56 7.70
N VAL A 75 2.89 -0.89 7.66
CA VAL A 75 2.05 -0.74 6.47
C VAL A 75 1.87 0.74 6.16
N ILE A 76 2.30 1.15 4.97
CA ILE A 76 2.22 2.52 4.46
C ILE A 76 1.24 2.54 3.30
N PHE A 77 0.17 3.33 3.42
CA PHE A 77 -0.82 3.50 2.36
C PHE A 77 -0.54 4.74 1.53
N LEU A 78 -0.43 4.57 0.21
CA LEU A 78 -0.42 5.67 -0.74
C LEU A 78 -1.86 5.98 -1.11
N CYS A 79 -2.38 7.14 -0.72
CA CYS A 79 -3.76 7.51 -1.03
C CYS A 79 -3.92 9.02 -1.26
N LYS A 80 -5.01 9.41 -1.91
CA LYS A 80 -5.37 10.81 -2.07
C LYS A 80 -5.90 11.37 -0.76
N HIS A 81 -5.48 12.59 -0.46
CA HIS A 81 -6.16 13.42 0.52
C HIS A 81 -7.20 14.30 -0.20
N ALA A 82 -8.50 14.07 0.03
CA ALA A 82 -9.56 14.86 -0.55
C ALA A 82 -10.00 15.98 0.40
N THR A 83 -9.78 17.24 0.00
CA THR A 83 -10.17 18.44 0.76
C THR A 83 -10.84 19.47 -0.15
N VAL A 84 -11.81 20.21 0.40
CA VAL A 84 -12.51 21.30 -0.30
C VAL A 84 -11.65 22.55 -0.50
N SER A 85 -10.49 22.62 0.17
CA SER A 85 -9.64 23.83 0.19
C SER A 85 -8.85 24.09 -1.10
N ASN A 86 -8.83 23.15 -2.05
CA ASN A 86 -8.02 23.19 -3.28
C ASN A 86 -6.53 23.49 -3.07
N LYS A 87 -5.99 23.31 -1.86
CA LYS A 87 -4.57 23.49 -1.57
C LYS A 87 -3.81 22.22 -1.96
N HIS A 88 -2.69 22.39 -2.65
CA HIS A 88 -1.73 21.31 -2.88
C HIS A 88 -1.04 20.96 -1.56
N THR A 89 -1.12 19.69 -1.16
CA THR A 89 -0.55 19.20 0.10
C THR A 89 -0.03 17.78 -0.06
N LEU A 90 1.06 17.46 0.64
CA LEU A 90 1.48 16.10 0.94
C LEU A 90 1.29 15.87 2.44
N THR A 91 0.51 14.86 2.81
CA THR A 91 0.07 14.63 4.20
C THR A 91 0.40 13.22 4.64
N ILE A 92 0.67 13.05 5.94
CA ILE A 92 0.86 11.74 6.59
C ILE A 92 -0.04 11.73 7.83
N HIS A 93 -0.78 10.65 8.02
CA HIS A 93 -1.56 10.43 9.23
C HIS A 93 -1.74 8.92 9.49
N PRO A 94 -1.84 8.48 10.76
CA PRO A 94 -2.27 7.12 11.05
C PRO A 94 -3.73 6.91 10.63
N ILE A 95 -4.10 5.65 10.40
CA ILE A 95 -5.49 5.24 10.19
C ILE A 95 -6.08 4.80 11.53
N GLY A 96 -7.29 5.25 11.84
CA GLY A 96 -8.00 4.85 13.05
C GLY A 96 -9.31 5.62 13.23
N LYS A 97 -10.25 5.02 13.96
CA LYS A 97 -11.47 5.69 14.43
C LYS A 97 -11.29 6.04 15.90
N THR A 98 -11.68 7.25 16.30
CA THR A 98 -11.77 7.61 17.72
C THR A 98 -12.82 6.72 18.39
N LEU A 99 -12.42 6.03 19.45
CA LEU A 99 -13.35 5.32 20.33
C LEU A 99 -14.08 6.35 21.19
N SER A 100 -15.40 6.45 21.01
CA SER A 100 -16.26 7.15 21.96
C SER A 100 -16.43 6.25 23.20
N ILE A 101 -15.78 6.62 24.30
CA ILE A 101 -15.99 6.02 25.63
C ILE A 101 -17.22 6.62 26.31
#